data_AF-A0A353AZW9-F1
#
_entry.id   AF-A0A353AZW9-F1
#
_cell.length_a   1.000
_cell.length_b   1.000
_cell.length_c   1.000
_cell.angle_alpha   90.00
_cell.angle_beta   90.00
_cell.angle_gamma   90.00
#
_symmetry.space_group_name_H-M   'P 1'
#
loop_
_entity.id
_entity.type
_entity.pdbx_description
1 polymer ?
#
loop_
_entity_poly.entity_id
_entity_poly.type
_entity_poly.pdbx_seq_one_letter_code
_entity_poly.pdbx_strand_id
1 'polypeptide(L)' 'MYSSATSQKGWLMPKALCLIGLVLSVLVALIFLFDLILGLSGQVALAPLKASSYLIDVLFLIAASGLAWTSWSTFKEQK' A
#
# COMPACT_ATOMS: atom_id res chain seq x y z
N MET A 1 -29.10 27.66 0.90
CA MET A 1 -27.82 28.23 1.37
C MET A 1 -27.18 27.15 2.25
N TYR A 2 -26.28 26.25 1.87
CA TYR A 2 -25.36 26.01 0.76
C TYR A 2 -25.74 24.68 0.05
N SER A 3 -25.60 24.48 -1.27
CA SER A 3 -24.32 24.30 -2.00
C SER A 3 -23.48 23.19 -1.33
N SER A 4 -23.04 22.09 -1.93
CA SER A 4 -23.05 21.58 -3.30
C SER A 4 -22.67 20.10 -3.18
N ALA A 5 -23.23 19.27 -4.07
CA ALA A 5 -22.57 18.13 -4.69
C ALA A 5 -21.53 17.35 -3.86
N THR A 6 -21.98 16.37 -3.08
CA THR A 6 -21.32 15.05 -3.08
C THR A 6 -22.35 13.96 -2.82
N SER A 7 -23.18 13.70 -3.84
CA SER A 7 -23.62 12.33 -4.08
C SER A 7 -22.35 11.51 -4.37
N GLN A 8 -21.62 11.13 -3.31
CA GLN A 8 -20.61 10.08 -3.39
C GLN A 8 -21.42 8.83 -3.76
N LYS A 9 -21.40 8.47 -5.04
CA LYS A 9 -21.98 7.22 -5.54
C LYS A 9 -21.40 6.09 -4.68
N GLY A 10 -22.16 5.62 -3.71
CA GLY A 10 -21.90 4.45 -2.87
C GLY A 10 -22.00 3.13 -3.63
N TRP A 11 -21.43 3.11 -4.84
CA TRP A 11 -21.41 2.00 -5.78
C TRP A 11 -20.00 1.89 -6.34
N LEU A 12 -19.00 1.75 -5.46
CA LEU A 12 -17.72 1.22 -5.90
C LEU A 12 -18.02 -0.16 -6.48
N MET A 13 -18.02 -0.25 -7.81
CA MET A 13 -18.02 -1.52 -8.50
C MET A 13 -16.91 -2.36 -7.86
N PRO A 14 -17.11 -3.63 -7.49
CA PRO A 14 -16.12 -4.44 -6.77
C PRO A 14 -14.69 -4.36 -7.36
N LYS A 15 -14.63 -4.09 -8.66
CA LYS A 15 -13.47 -3.76 -9.47
C LYS A 15 -12.63 -2.59 -8.91
N ALA A 16 -13.26 -1.49 -8.47
CA ALA A 16 -12.58 -0.30 -7.97
C ALA A 16 -11.91 -0.51 -6.60
N LEU A 17 -12.55 -1.22 -5.67
CA LEU A 17 -11.94 -1.55 -4.37
C LEU A 17 -10.68 -2.41 -4.54
N CYS A 18 -10.75 -3.42 -5.40
CA CYS A 18 -9.60 -4.28 -5.72
C CYS A 18 -8.44 -3.46 -6.30
N LEU A 19 -8.72 -2.56 -7.24
CA LEU A 19 -7.70 -1.72 -7.88
C LEU A 19 -7.06 -0.74 -6.88
N ILE A 20 -7.84 -0.13 -6.00
CA ILE A 20 -7.31 0.75 -4.95
C ILE A 20 -6.44 -0.03 -3.95
N GLY A 21 -6.89 -1.23 -3.52
CA GLY A 21 -6.11 -2.09 -2.63
C GLY A 21 -4.79 -2.56 -3.26
N LEU A 22 -4.80 -2.87 -4.56
CA LEU A 22 -3.58 -3.20 -5.32
C LEU A 22 -2.60 -2.01 -5.34
N VAL A 23 -3.10 -0.82 -5.68
CA VAL A 23 -2.27 0.39 -5.75
C VAL A 23 -1.69 0.71 -4.37
N LEU A 24 -2.49 0.65 -3.30
CA LEU A 24 -2.02 0.88 -1.94
C LEU A 24 -0.95 -0.12 -1.51
N SER A 25 -1.13 -1.42 -1.80
CA SER A 25 -0.14 -2.45 -1.50
C SER A 25 1.20 -2.20 -2.20
N VAL A 26 1.18 -1.82 -3.49
CA VAL A 26 2.39 -1.48 -4.24
C VAL A 26 3.06 -0.22 -3.68
N LEU A 27 2.28 0.82 -3.37
CA LEU A 27 2.79 2.07 -2.79
C LEU A 27 3.51 1.81 -1.46
N VAL A 28 2.87 1.02 -0.60
CA VAL A 28 3.40 0.57 0.67
C VAL A 28 4.69 -0.23 0.50
N ALA A 29 4.71 -1.21 -0.42
CA ALA A 29 5.88 -2.03 -0.66
C ALA A 29 7.08 -1.19 -1.11
N LEU A 30 6.85 -0.20 -1.98
CA LEU A 30 7.91 0.71 -2.44
C LEU A 30 8.45 1.57 -1.31
N ILE A 31 7.59 2.15 -0.47
CA ILE A 31 8.01 2.99 0.67
C ILE A 31 8.87 2.19 1.65
N PHE A 32 8.42 0.99 2.02
CA PHE A 32 9.14 0.11 2.96
C PHE A 32 10.42 -0.49 2.37
N LEU A 33 10.42 -0.80 1.08
CA LEU A 33 11.65 -1.23 0.41
C LEU A 33 12.69 -0.11 0.40
N PHE A 34 12.26 1.14 0.16
CA PHE A 34 13.12 2.31 0.26
C PHE A 34 13.62 2.52 1.69
N ASP A 35 12.75 2.38 2.69
CA ASP A 35 13.14 2.52 4.10
C ASP A 35 14.15 1.44 4.52
N LEU A 36 13.98 0.19 4.06
CA LEU A 36 14.94 -0.90 4.28
C LEU A 36 16.31 -0.61 3.66
N ILE A 37 16.35 -0.11 2.42
CA ILE A 37 17.59 0.25 1.71
C ILE A 37 18.30 1.41 2.41
N LEU A 38 17.55 2.46 2.79
CA LEU A 38 18.08 3.61 3.52
C LEU A 38 18.54 3.25 4.93
N GLY A 39 17.82 2.34 5.59
CA GLY A 39 18.18 1.75 6.88
C GLY A 39 19.50 0.97 6.80
N LEU A 40 19.64 0.09 5.80
CA LEU A 40 20.88 -0.66 5.54
C LEU A 40 22.08 0.27 5.23
N SER A 41 21.83 1.41 4.60
CA SER A 41 22.85 2.43 4.32
C SER A 41 23.25 3.26 5.55
N GLY A 42 22.65 3.02 6.73
CA GLY A 42 22.97 3.71 7.98
C GLY A 42 22.48 5.17 8.07
N GLN A 43 21.74 5.67 7.07
CA GLN A 43 21.19 7.03 7.03
C GLN A 43 19.82 7.11 7.73
N VAL A 44 19.77 6.73 9.01
CA VAL A 44 18.55 6.69 9.84
C VAL A 44 17.88 8.07 9.99
N ALA A 45 18.63 9.17 9.80
CA ALA A 45 18.11 10.53 9.86
C ALA A 45 17.26 10.94 8.65
N LEU A 46 17.35 10.21 7.53
CA LEU A 46 16.59 10.43 6.29
C LEU A 46 15.53 9.35 6.05
N ALA A 47 15.47 8.33 6.92
CA ALA A 47 14.52 7.23 6.82
C ALA A 47 13.13 7.69 7.32
N PRO A 48 12.09 7.73 6.46
CA PRO A 48 10.75 8.19 6.81
C PRO A 48 10.08 7.42 7.95
N LEU A 49 10.50 6.18 8.27
CA LEU A 49 9.95 5.36 9.37
C LEU A 49 10.90 5.19 10.57
N LYS A 50 11.99 5.97 10.63
CA LYS A 50 12.98 5.97 11.72
C LYS A 50 13.69 4.63 11.96
N ALA A 51 13.82 3.75 10.97
CA ALA A 51 14.65 2.53 10.99
C ALA A 51 14.83 1.87 12.39
N SER A 52 13.73 1.76 13.17
CA SER A 52 13.85 1.38 14.58
C SER A 52 14.10 -0.12 14.70
N SER A 53 13.63 -0.89 13.71
CA SER A 53 13.74 -2.34 13.65
C SER A 53 13.61 -2.81 12.20
N TYR A 54 14.70 -3.32 11.60
CA TYR A 54 14.68 -4.03 10.30
C TYR A 54 13.60 -5.13 10.22
N LEU A 55 13.23 -5.68 11.38
CA LEU A 55 12.19 -6.69 11.54
C LEU A 55 10.80 -6.18 11.09
N ILE A 56 10.46 -4.91 11.36
CA ILE A 56 9.18 -4.32 10.94
C ILE A 56 9.15 -4.12 9.43
N ASP A 57 10.25 -3.70 8.83
CA ASP A 57 10.31 -3.47 7.38
C ASP A 57 10.12 -4.78 6.61
N VAL A 58 10.77 -5.85 7.07
CA VAL A 58 10.60 -7.20 6.49
C VAL A 58 9.17 -7.70 6.69
N LEU A 59 8.59 -7.54 7.88
CA LEU A 59 7.22 -7.98 8.15
C LEU A 59 6.21 -7.25 7.26
N PHE A 60 6.40 -5.95 7.06
CA PHE A 60 5.52 -5.13 6.22
C PHE A 60 5.70 -5.46 4.74
N LEU A 61 6.92 -5.73 4.28
CA LEU A 61 7.20 -6.26 2.93
C LEU A 61 6.45 -7.58 2.67
N ILE A 62 6.49 -8.50 3.65
CA ILE A 62 5.76 -9.78 3.56
C ILE A 62 4.25 -9.51 3.50
N ALA A 63 3.71 -8.69 4.39
CA ALA A 63 2.28 -8.35 4.41
C ALA A 63 1.83 -7.67 3.10
N ALA A 64 2.63 -6.73 2.58
CA ALA A 64 2.38 -6.04 1.32
C ALA A 64 2.36 -7.01 0.14
N SER A 65 3.31 -7.96 0.09
CA SER A 65 3.34 -8.99 -0.95
C SER A 65 2.11 -9.92 -0.90
N GLY A 66 1.63 -10.26 0.30
CA GLY A 66 0.40 -11.03 0.50
C GLY A 66 -0.85 -10.29 0.04
N LEU A 67 -0.93 -8.98 0.32
CA LEU A 67 -2.01 -8.12 -0.16
C LEU A 67 -1.99 -7.97 -1.69
N ALA A 68 -0.80 -7.82 -2.29
CA ALA A 68 -0.66 -7.79 -3.74
C ALA A 68 -1.12 -9.11 -4.38
N TRP A 69 -0.74 -10.24 -3.80
CA TRP A 69 -1.12 -11.57 -4.28
C TRP A 69 -2.64 -11.80 -4.22
N THR A 70 -3.27 -11.48 -3.09
CA THR A 70 -4.73 -11.63 -2.91
C THR A 70 -5.51 -10.69 -3.84
N SER A 71 -5.03 -9.46 -4.04
CA SER A 71 -5.63 -8.54 -5.00
C SER A 71 -5.46 -9.02 -6.45
N TRP A 72 -4.32 -9.62 -6.80
CA TRP A 72 -4.07 -10.19 -8.12
C TRP A 72 -4.97 -11.40 -8.42
N SER A 73 -5.21 -12.28 -7.44
CA SER A 73 -6.17 -13.38 -7.62
C SER A 73 -7.57 -12.86 -7.93
N THR A 74 -8.07 -11.90 -7.13
CA THR A 74 -9.39 -11.30 -7.34
C THR A 74 -9.48 -10.54 -8.67
N PHE A 75 -8.41 -9.88 -9.10
CA PHE A 75 -8.37 -9.20 -10.40
C PHE A 75 -8.52 -10.20 -11.56
N LYS A 76 -7.91 -11.39 -11.47
CA LYS A 76 -8.08 -12.44 -12.49
C LYS A 76 -9.50 -13.00 -12.54
N GLU A 77 -10.22 -13.06 -11.44
CA GLU A 77 -11.61 -13.57 -11.42
C GLU A 77 -12.63 -12.54 -11.91
N GLN A 78 -12.28 -11.25 -11.91
CA GLN A 78 -13.15 -10.17 -12.38
C GLN A 78 -12.87 -9.69 -13.82
N LYS A 79 -11.83 -10.24 -14.45
CA LYS A 79 -11.37 -9.91 -15.81
C LYS A 79 -11.82 -10.98 -16.79
#